data_AF-A0A949ZBX7-F1
#
_entry.id   AF-A0A949ZBX7-F1
#
_cell.length_a   1.000
_cell.length_b   1.000
_cell.length_c   1.000
_cell.angle_alpha   90.00
_cell.angle_beta   90.00
_cell.angle_gamma   90.00
#
_symmetry.space_group_name_H-M   'P 1'
#
loop_
_entity.id
_entity.type
_entity.pdbx_description
1 polymer ?
#
loop_
_entity_poly.entity_id
_entity_poly.type
_entity_poly.pdbx_seq_one_letter_code
_entity_poly.pdbx_strand_id
1 'polypeptide(L)'
;IEAGSNYVSRVDFGIVSWQDGRVDGQPWRQDENGMVIQLHDARNAQDVEWDSMTLARFAEHPGPTTRLLGETQGPGAAYVVEAQQSHGRPMWLFIDKKTFLVTRTEIPYVGERDFYVFSSFHTSGPYTDPQQVRFSDGQTRNDMVFQLTTKYNAPVTQADLAMPSSNDKLVRFPDGTNVVTLPASVVNREGHSVYVPDQSYHSIGSNGDMNSDAYIAHMAGDPHILTRASVGGHDYEFMLDSGAPGIYMSSDAVAKLGLKSFGPQQITGSGGWVNSYAVVPEIRVGPITLTNVIAYVLPDWQYEPDPGVGAIGLIGYDFIANAVLTIDFDKGTVVATNPFLFVPPADAVAVPASLDDGVPHVSMQIGQSTADRVVVDTGSSQCFILPRFANAHPDDVKDQGKGVDITRARLGGVDWMSGSYIQMYNSLGGGNTQERVTEVKSLSLAGIQLQDWFMEELVAPQGAADEIGRDEDALLGYSFLKYFTVYLDYPQNQIFLLPNASFRKGGR
;
A
#
# COMPACT_ATOMS: atom_id res chain seq x y z
N ILE A 1 17.50 15.94 -10.33
CA ILE A 1 17.80 16.53 -11.66
C ILE A 1 16.48 17.00 -12.22
N GLU A 2 16.42 18.19 -12.81
CA GLU A 2 15.16 18.76 -13.29
C GLU A 2 15.38 19.61 -14.56
N ALA A 3 14.37 19.61 -15.45
CA ALA A 3 14.27 20.53 -16.57
C ALA A 3 12.80 20.77 -16.94
N GLY A 4 12.32 22.01 -16.83
CA GLY A 4 10.91 22.32 -17.03
C GLY A 4 10.03 21.61 -15.99
N SER A 5 9.03 20.85 -16.44
CA SER A 5 8.17 20.02 -15.59
C SER A 5 8.70 18.61 -15.34
N ASN A 6 9.82 18.24 -15.97
CA ASN A 6 10.40 16.90 -15.87
C ASN A 6 11.47 16.88 -14.78
N TYR A 7 11.49 15.83 -13.98
CA TYR A 7 12.51 15.66 -12.94
C TYR A 7 12.78 14.18 -12.65
N VAL A 8 13.93 13.94 -12.05
CA VAL A 8 14.34 12.67 -11.45
C VAL A 8 15.03 12.96 -10.13
N SER A 9 14.50 12.39 -9.05
CA SER A 9 15.16 12.25 -7.76
C SER A 9 15.69 10.84 -7.62
N ARG A 10 16.85 10.72 -6.98
CA ARG A 10 17.48 9.45 -6.69
C ARG A 10 17.99 9.47 -5.27
N VAL A 11 17.61 8.45 -4.52
CA VAL A 11 18.19 8.16 -3.21
C VAL A 11 19.08 6.94 -3.38
N ASP A 12 20.32 7.03 -2.89
CA ASP A 12 21.31 5.97 -3.03
C ASP A 12 22.10 5.85 -1.71
N PHE A 13 21.85 4.77 -0.98
CA PHE A 13 22.58 4.39 0.23
C PHE A 13 23.72 3.40 -0.06
N GLY A 14 24.09 3.23 -1.34
CA GLY A 14 25.12 2.32 -1.84
C GLY A 14 24.66 0.88 -1.98
N ILE A 15 23.92 0.36 -1.00
CA ILE A 15 23.37 -1.01 -1.00
C ILE A 15 21.92 -1.02 -1.49
N VAL A 16 21.18 0.05 -1.19
CA VAL A 16 19.78 0.23 -1.53
C VAL A 16 19.66 1.57 -2.22
N SER A 17 18.89 1.63 -3.30
CA SER A 17 18.60 2.86 -4.01
C SER A 17 17.22 2.79 -4.63
N TRP A 18 16.52 3.92 -4.68
CA TRP A 18 15.26 4.07 -5.39
C TRP A 18 15.27 5.38 -6.16
N GLN A 19 14.33 5.52 -7.09
CA GLN A 19 14.22 6.72 -7.92
C GLN A 19 12.77 7.13 -8.06
N ASP A 20 12.56 8.43 -8.16
CA ASP A 20 11.26 9.07 -8.27
C ASP A 20 11.35 10.10 -9.39
N GLY A 21 10.30 10.28 -10.18
CA GLY A 21 10.39 11.21 -11.28
C GLY A 21 9.09 11.56 -11.96
N ARG A 22 9.20 12.50 -12.89
CA ARG A 22 8.15 12.85 -13.83
C ARG A 22 8.75 13.09 -15.20
N VAL A 23 8.16 12.48 -16.22
CA VAL A 23 8.52 12.71 -17.62
C VAL A 23 7.26 12.95 -18.42
N ASP A 24 7.20 14.09 -19.11
CA ASP A 24 6.09 14.50 -19.98
C ASP A 24 4.71 14.42 -19.31
N GLY A 25 4.67 14.78 -18.01
CA GLY A 25 3.46 14.75 -17.20
C GLY A 25 3.15 13.42 -16.53
N GLN A 26 3.88 12.33 -16.85
CA GLN A 26 3.72 11.03 -16.22
C GLN A 26 4.62 10.92 -14.98
N PRO A 27 4.07 10.93 -13.76
CA PRO A 27 4.82 10.60 -12.54
C PRO A 27 5.14 9.11 -12.48
N TRP A 28 6.29 8.76 -11.90
CA TRP A 28 6.75 7.39 -11.76
C TRP A 28 7.66 7.21 -10.54
N ARG A 29 7.71 5.97 -10.05
CA ARG A 29 8.61 5.52 -8.99
C ARG A 29 9.33 4.26 -9.43
N GLN A 30 10.59 4.11 -9.06
CA GLN A 30 11.37 2.89 -9.15
C GLN A 30 11.75 2.47 -7.73
N ASP A 31 11.29 1.29 -7.30
CA ASP A 31 11.59 0.77 -5.97
C ASP A 31 13.02 0.23 -5.82
N GLU A 32 13.32 -0.29 -4.63
CA GLU A 32 14.64 -0.81 -4.26
C GLU A 32 15.05 -2.06 -5.02
N ASN A 33 14.10 -2.81 -5.57
CA ASN A 33 14.35 -3.96 -6.44
C ASN A 33 14.41 -3.59 -7.93
N GLY A 34 14.24 -2.30 -8.25
CA GLY A 34 14.31 -1.75 -9.60
C GLY A 34 13.01 -1.88 -10.39
N MET A 35 11.90 -2.20 -9.73
CA MET A 35 10.59 -2.25 -10.38
C MET A 35 10.10 -0.83 -10.63
N VAL A 36 9.65 -0.56 -11.85
CA VAL A 36 9.14 0.76 -12.24
C VAL A 36 7.62 0.76 -12.24
N ILE A 37 7.04 1.74 -11.55
CA ILE A 37 5.61 1.95 -11.38
C ILE A 37 5.27 3.31 -11.96
N GLN A 38 4.31 3.34 -12.88
CA GLN A 38 3.69 4.58 -13.35
C GLN A 38 2.54 4.92 -12.41
N LEU A 39 2.57 6.12 -11.84
CA LEU A 39 1.58 6.56 -10.87
C LEU A 39 0.40 7.22 -11.58
N HIS A 40 -0.81 6.84 -11.21
CA HIS A 40 -2.05 7.35 -11.80
C HIS A 40 -2.79 8.27 -10.83
N ASP A 41 -2.73 7.98 -9.54
CA ASP A 41 -3.31 8.79 -8.50
C ASP A 41 -2.56 10.11 -8.29
N ALA A 42 -3.34 11.20 -8.18
CA ALA A 42 -2.82 12.54 -8.08
C ALA A 42 -2.07 12.82 -6.77
N ARG A 43 -2.43 12.14 -5.67
CA ARG A 43 -1.75 12.30 -4.38
C ARG A 43 -0.45 11.52 -4.36
N ASN A 44 -0.45 10.27 -4.82
CA ASN A 44 0.80 9.50 -4.96
C ASN A 44 1.79 10.22 -5.89
N ALA A 45 1.29 10.75 -7.00
CA ALA A 45 2.07 11.61 -7.90
C ALA A 45 2.63 12.87 -7.22
N GLN A 46 1.91 13.41 -6.25
CA GLN A 46 2.27 14.61 -5.50
C GLN A 46 3.25 14.29 -4.36
N ASP A 47 3.12 13.15 -3.69
CA ASP A 47 4.06 12.66 -2.68
C ASP A 47 5.45 12.44 -3.31
N VAL A 48 5.50 11.83 -4.50
CA VAL A 48 6.74 11.69 -5.28
C VAL A 48 7.31 13.04 -5.71
N GLU A 49 6.47 14.04 -6.00
CA GLU A 49 6.93 15.42 -6.21
C GLU A 49 7.48 16.04 -4.93
N TRP A 50 6.92 15.70 -3.77
CA TRP A 50 7.31 16.29 -2.49
C TRP A 50 8.62 15.71 -1.95
N ASP A 51 8.79 14.39 -2.05
CA ASP A 51 10.03 13.69 -1.67
C ASP A 51 11.22 14.13 -2.54
N SER A 52 10.95 14.55 -3.78
CA SER A 52 11.96 14.97 -4.75
C SER A 52 12.24 16.48 -4.76
N MET A 53 11.27 17.30 -4.34
CA MET A 53 11.39 18.74 -4.35
C MET A 53 11.70 19.27 -2.96
N THR A 54 12.88 19.88 -2.82
CA THR A 54 13.13 20.79 -1.71
C THR A 54 11.98 21.79 -1.63
N LEU A 55 11.37 21.90 -0.45
CA LEU A 55 10.39 22.92 -0.03
C LEU A 55 10.63 24.34 -0.58
N ALA A 56 11.84 24.66 -1.02
CA ALA A 56 12.22 25.86 -1.75
C ALA A 56 11.37 26.16 -3.01
N ARG A 57 10.81 25.16 -3.70
CA ARG A 57 9.98 25.36 -4.91
C ARG A 57 8.47 25.48 -4.62
N PHE A 58 8.04 25.47 -3.37
CA PHE A 58 6.63 25.67 -3.01
C PHE A 58 6.04 26.96 -3.61
N ALA A 59 6.87 28.01 -3.76
CA ALA A 59 6.48 29.30 -4.30
C ALA A 59 6.25 29.32 -5.83
N GLU A 60 6.62 28.27 -6.56
CA GLU A 60 6.66 28.28 -8.03
C GLU A 60 5.46 27.61 -8.70
N HIS A 61 4.61 26.89 -7.95
CA HIS A 61 3.46 26.18 -8.51
C HIS A 61 2.13 26.94 -8.28
N PRO A 62 1.25 27.09 -9.29
CA PRO A 62 0.11 28.03 -9.29
C PRO A 62 -1.18 27.54 -8.61
N GLY A 63 -1.07 26.66 -7.60
CA GLY A 63 -2.22 26.13 -6.85
C GLY A 63 -2.37 26.48 -5.35
N PRO A 64 -1.46 27.22 -4.67
CA PRO A 64 -1.50 27.24 -3.21
C PRO A 64 -2.54 28.23 -2.68
N THR A 65 -3.33 27.78 -1.71
CA THR A 65 -3.85 28.72 -0.71
C THR A 65 -2.66 29.14 0.15
N THR A 66 -2.22 30.39 -0.01
CA THR A 66 -1.20 31.00 0.86
C THR A 66 -1.86 32.01 1.78
N ARG A 67 -1.70 31.85 3.10
CA ARG A 67 -2.26 32.74 4.10
C ARG A 67 -1.19 33.16 5.10
N LEU A 68 -0.97 34.46 5.25
CA LEU A 68 -0.18 34.99 6.36
C LEU A 68 -0.96 34.75 7.67
N LEU A 69 -0.40 33.94 8.57
CA LEU A 69 -1.00 33.66 9.87
C LEU A 69 -0.56 34.64 10.94
N GLY A 70 0.65 35.20 10.80
CA GLY A 70 1.19 36.15 11.75
C GLY A 70 2.69 36.24 11.70
N GLU A 71 3.27 36.68 12.81
CA GLU A 71 4.66 37.04 12.91
C GLU A 71 5.26 36.59 14.24
N THR A 72 6.45 36.01 14.21
CA THR A 72 7.23 35.74 15.42
C THR A 72 8.05 36.98 15.83
N GLN A 73 8.44 37.04 17.10
CA GLN A 73 9.21 38.13 17.71
C GLN A 73 10.53 37.59 18.29
N GLY A 74 11.54 38.45 18.42
CA GLY A 74 12.85 38.10 18.97
C GLY A 74 13.91 37.74 17.92
N PRO A 75 15.05 37.17 18.32
CA PRO A 75 16.07 36.67 17.38
C PRO A 75 15.46 35.62 16.44
N GLY A 76 15.65 35.80 15.12
CA GLY A 76 15.02 34.94 14.10
C GLY A 76 13.54 35.26 13.86
N ALA A 77 13.11 36.50 14.09
CA ALA A 77 11.75 36.94 13.79
C ALA A 77 11.38 36.64 12.33
N ALA A 78 10.24 35.97 12.15
CA ALA A 78 9.78 35.45 10.87
C ALA A 78 8.31 35.81 10.61
N TYR A 79 7.94 35.90 9.34
CA TYR A 79 6.56 35.76 8.91
C TYR A 79 6.18 34.27 8.93
N VAL A 80 5.00 33.95 9.45
CA VAL A 80 4.45 32.59 9.44
C VAL A 80 3.38 32.52 8.37
N VAL A 81 3.66 31.78 7.31
CA VAL A 81 2.76 31.61 6.16
C VAL A 81 2.27 30.18 6.14
N GLU A 82 0.96 30.00 6.19
CA GLU A 82 0.32 28.74 5.86
C GLU A 82 0.26 28.61 4.34
N ALA A 83 0.61 27.43 3.87
CA ALA A 83 0.76 27.12 2.47
C ALA A 83 0.15 25.73 2.24
N GLN A 84 -0.84 25.61 1.36
CA GLN A 84 -1.47 24.33 1.07
C GLN A 84 -1.72 24.19 -0.43
N GLN A 85 -1.26 23.07 -1.02
CA GLN A 85 -1.56 22.71 -2.40
C GLN A 85 -2.93 22.03 -2.51
N SER A 86 -3.50 21.95 -3.72
CA SER A 86 -4.89 21.54 -3.98
C SER A 86 -5.29 20.18 -3.34
N HIS A 87 -4.34 19.27 -3.12
CA HIS A 87 -4.58 17.95 -2.50
C HIS A 87 -3.58 17.60 -1.39
N GLY A 88 -2.72 18.54 -0.97
CA GLY A 88 -1.67 18.31 0.02
C GLY A 88 -2.05 18.77 1.44
N ARG A 89 -1.29 18.29 2.43
CA ARG A 89 -1.38 18.78 3.81
C ARG A 89 -0.99 20.26 3.86
N PRO A 90 -1.63 21.08 4.71
CA PRO A 90 -1.16 22.44 4.93
C PRO A 90 0.22 22.39 5.59
N MET A 91 1.11 23.30 5.20
CA MET A 91 2.42 23.48 5.82
C MET A 91 2.58 24.91 6.34
N TRP A 92 3.47 25.08 7.31
CA TRP A 92 3.81 26.38 7.88
C TRP A 92 5.24 26.77 7.53
N LEU A 93 5.37 27.80 6.70
CA LEU A 93 6.63 28.39 6.30
C LEU A 93 7.01 29.52 7.25
N PHE A 94 8.24 29.48 7.77
CA PHE A 94 8.83 30.52 8.60
C PHE A 94 9.84 31.30 7.76
N ILE A 95 9.43 32.48 7.31
CA ILE A 95 10.21 33.34 6.42
C ILE A 95 10.90 34.43 7.25
N ASP A 96 12.23 34.42 7.31
CA ASP A 96 12.99 35.40 8.10
C ASP A 96 12.72 36.83 7.59
N LYS A 97 12.39 37.75 8.51
CA LYS A 97 11.94 39.10 8.17
C LYS A 97 13.02 39.99 7.55
N LYS A 98 14.30 39.64 7.70
CA LYS A 98 15.42 40.44 7.21
C LYS A 98 15.88 39.98 5.84
N THR A 99 15.95 38.67 5.66
CA THR A 99 16.51 38.02 4.47
C THR A 99 15.43 37.56 3.51
N PHE A 100 14.18 37.42 3.97
CA PHE A 100 13.06 36.84 3.23
C PHE A 100 13.28 35.38 2.80
N LEU A 101 14.24 34.69 3.43
CA LEU A 101 14.51 33.28 3.18
C LEU A 101 13.61 32.40 4.06
N VAL A 102 13.14 31.28 3.52
CA VAL A 102 12.46 30.24 4.32
C VAL A 102 13.49 29.57 5.20
N THR A 103 13.37 29.73 6.51
CA THR A 103 14.31 29.20 7.51
C THR A 103 13.79 27.95 8.21
N ARG A 104 12.48 27.74 8.20
CA ARG A 104 11.86 26.53 8.71
C ARG A 104 10.55 26.24 7.99
N THR A 105 10.28 24.96 7.79
CA THR A 105 8.95 24.46 7.42
C THR A 105 8.47 23.48 8.46
N GLU A 106 7.18 23.54 8.76
CA GLU A 106 6.51 22.58 9.62
C GLU A 106 5.35 21.93 8.91
N ILE A 107 5.22 20.61 9.06
CA ILE A 107 4.20 19.78 8.40
C ILE A 107 3.47 18.98 9.47
N PRO A 108 2.13 19.02 9.51
CA PRO A 108 1.36 18.37 10.55
C PRO A 108 1.10 16.89 10.22
N TYR A 109 1.27 16.04 11.22
CA TYR A 109 0.78 14.66 11.23
C TYR A 109 -0.10 14.46 12.46
N VAL A 110 -0.99 13.46 12.48
CA VAL A 110 -1.80 13.22 13.69
C VAL A 110 -0.87 12.92 14.87
N GLY A 111 -1.00 13.71 15.92
CA GLY A 111 -0.21 13.56 17.16
C GLY A 111 1.18 14.19 17.15
N GLU A 112 1.70 14.62 15.99
CA GLU A 112 3.05 15.21 15.90
C GLU A 112 3.24 16.20 14.72
N ARG A 113 4.48 16.59 14.47
CA ARG A 113 4.84 17.58 13.45
C ARG A 113 6.26 17.32 12.98
N ASP A 114 6.44 17.28 11.67
CA ASP A 114 7.76 17.26 11.06
C ASP A 114 8.29 18.68 10.92
N PHE A 115 9.59 18.84 11.15
CA PHE A 115 10.30 20.10 11.08
C PHE A 115 11.49 19.99 10.13
N TYR A 116 11.53 20.88 9.14
CA TYR A 116 12.69 21.11 8.29
C TYR A 116 13.30 22.46 8.64
N VAL A 117 14.56 22.50 9.06
CA VAL A 117 15.29 23.72 9.38
C VAL A 117 16.37 23.94 8.33
N PHE A 118 16.33 25.11 7.70
CA PHE A 118 17.20 25.49 6.60
C PHE A 118 18.29 26.44 7.10
N SER A 119 19.56 26.11 6.83
CA SER A 119 20.71 26.87 7.31
C SER A 119 21.83 26.89 6.27
N SER A 120 22.89 27.65 6.60
CA SER A 120 24.10 27.75 5.77
C SER A 120 23.79 28.19 4.35
N PHE A 121 22.99 29.25 4.20
CA PHE A 121 22.59 29.75 2.90
C PHE A 121 23.79 30.24 2.09
N HIS A 122 23.82 29.85 0.81
CA HIS A 122 24.84 30.26 -0.13
C HIS A 122 24.20 30.86 -1.38
N THR A 123 24.76 31.97 -1.84
CA THR A 123 24.28 32.66 -3.04
C THR A 123 25.15 32.29 -4.24
N SER A 124 24.52 31.78 -5.29
CA SER A 124 25.15 31.46 -6.58
C SER A 124 24.38 32.14 -7.71
N GLY A 125 24.91 33.24 -8.23
CA GLY A 125 24.22 34.06 -9.23
C GLY A 125 22.97 34.72 -8.62
N PRO A 126 21.76 34.56 -9.21
CA PRO A 126 20.52 35.11 -8.66
C PRO A 126 19.87 34.21 -7.58
N TYR A 127 20.40 33.01 -7.32
CA TYR A 127 19.80 32.03 -6.42
C TYR A 127 20.47 32.07 -5.05
N THR A 128 19.68 31.87 -3.99
CA THR A 128 20.17 31.74 -2.61
C THR A 128 19.48 30.55 -1.94
N ASP A 129 20.27 29.53 -1.61
CA ASP A 129 19.76 28.23 -1.21
C ASP A 129 20.45 27.73 0.04
N PRO A 130 19.75 26.97 0.90
CA PRO A 130 20.36 26.35 2.06
C PRO A 130 21.36 25.28 1.62
N GLN A 131 22.57 25.31 2.19
CA GLN A 131 23.52 24.19 2.02
C GLN A 131 23.34 23.12 3.09
N GLN A 132 22.53 23.39 4.12
CA GLN A 132 22.22 22.42 5.16
C GLN A 132 20.72 22.43 5.45
N VAL A 133 20.16 21.22 5.54
CA VAL A 133 18.77 21.00 5.99
C VAL A 133 18.79 20.02 7.13
N ARG A 134 18.17 20.38 8.26
CA ARG A 134 17.92 19.45 9.35
C ARG A 134 16.46 19.05 9.34
N PHE A 135 16.21 17.74 9.28
CA PHE A 135 14.91 17.14 9.50
C PHE A 135 14.78 16.63 10.93
N SER A 136 13.59 16.72 11.51
CA SER A 136 13.21 16.09 12.77
C SER A 136 11.70 15.86 12.79
N ASP A 137 11.28 14.69 13.24
CA ASP A 137 9.89 14.31 13.56
C ASP A 137 9.60 14.50 15.07
N GLY A 138 10.53 15.10 15.82
CA GLY A 138 10.47 15.19 17.28
C GLY A 138 11.09 14.01 18.02
N GLN A 139 11.47 12.93 17.33
CA GLN A 139 12.23 11.81 17.89
C GLN A 139 13.71 11.93 17.53
N THR A 140 14.58 12.23 18.50
CA THR A 140 16.02 12.48 18.24
C THR A 140 16.75 11.33 17.51
N ARG A 141 16.27 10.10 17.62
CA ARG A 141 16.82 8.95 16.88
C ARG A 141 16.63 9.03 15.36
N ASN A 142 15.66 9.83 14.91
CA ASN A 142 15.27 9.99 13.51
C ASN A 142 15.78 11.31 12.90
N ASP A 143 16.41 12.17 13.70
CA ASP A 143 16.97 13.45 13.23
C ASP A 143 18.00 13.24 12.13
N MET A 144 17.81 13.90 11.00
CA MET A 144 18.72 13.86 9.85
C MET A 144 19.30 15.24 9.56
N VAL A 145 20.54 15.28 9.08
CA VAL A 145 21.19 16.49 8.59
C VAL A 145 21.68 16.24 7.16
N PHE A 146 21.01 16.87 6.22
CA PHE A 146 21.37 16.84 4.81
C PHE A 146 22.35 17.97 4.50
N GLN A 147 23.38 17.65 3.70
CA GLN A 147 24.26 18.62 3.08
C GLN A 147 23.89 18.73 1.60
N LEU A 148 23.47 19.92 1.18
CA LEU A 148 22.95 20.15 -0.16
C LEU A 148 24.03 20.76 -1.07
N THR A 149 24.08 20.27 -2.30
CA THR A 149 24.86 20.89 -3.38
C THR A 149 23.93 21.12 -4.56
N THR A 150 23.69 22.39 -4.89
CA THR A 150 22.80 22.78 -5.98
C THR A 150 23.59 23.33 -7.15
N LYS A 151 23.19 22.97 -8.38
CA LYS A 151 23.78 23.48 -9.62
C LYS A 151 22.66 24.01 -10.51
N TYR A 152 22.79 25.27 -10.91
CA TYR A 152 21.83 25.94 -11.80
C TYR A 152 22.32 25.94 -13.24
N ASN A 153 21.38 25.83 -14.19
CA ASN A 153 21.65 25.89 -15.63
C ASN A 153 22.74 24.91 -16.10
N ALA A 154 22.93 23.81 -15.36
CA ALA A 154 23.77 22.71 -15.79
C ALA A 154 23.11 22.04 -17.01
N PRO A 155 23.87 21.59 -18.02
CA PRO A 155 23.30 20.81 -19.11
C PRO A 155 22.62 19.55 -18.56
N VAL A 156 21.34 19.39 -18.87
CA VAL A 156 20.54 18.19 -18.56
C VAL A 156 20.16 17.54 -19.89
N THR A 157 20.48 16.26 -20.05
CA THR A 157 20.13 15.49 -21.24
C THR A 157 18.78 14.80 -21.05
N GLN A 158 18.18 14.35 -22.16
CA GLN A 158 16.96 13.52 -22.08
C GLN A 158 17.21 12.20 -21.32
N ALA A 159 18.43 11.66 -21.39
CA ALA A 159 18.80 10.44 -20.67
C ALA A 159 18.85 10.66 -19.14
N ASP A 160 19.20 11.86 -18.67
CA ASP A 160 19.21 12.19 -17.24
C ASP A 160 17.80 12.30 -16.64
N LEU A 161 16.78 12.43 -17.50
CA LEU A 161 15.37 12.58 -17.11
C LEU A 161 14.50 11.39 -17.52
N ALA A 162 15.08 10.39 -18.19
CA ALA A 162 14.33 9.27 -18.72
C ALA A 162 13.83 8.37 -17.58
N MET A 163 12.58 7.94 -17.69
CA MET A 163 12.06 6.83 -16.88
C MET A 163 12.88 5.57 -17.18
N PRO A 164 13.44 4.89 -16.17
CA PRO A 164 14.21 3.67 -16.38
C PRO A 164 13.31 2.52 -16.82
N SER A 165 13.92 1.43 -17.32
CA SER A 165 13.20 0.17 -17.54
C SER A 165 13.01 -0.56 -16.21
N SER A 166 11.84 -1.19 -16.03
CA SER A 166 11.54 -2.05 -14.89
C SER A 166 12.46 -3.28 -14.88
N ASN A 167 12.83 -3.78 -13.69
CA ASN A 167 13.66 -4.97 -13.54
C ASN A 167 12.89 -6.26 -13.85
N ASP A 168 13.03 -6.74 -15.08
CA ASP A 168 12.42 -7.97 -15.59
C ASP A 168 13.19 -9.26 -15.25
N LYS A 169 14.23 -9.17 -14.40
CA LYS A 169 15.14 -10.28 -14.08
C LYS A 169 15.14 -10.66 -12.61
N LEU A 170 14.33 -9.99 -11.80
CA LEU A 170 14.20 -10.28 -10.38
C LEU A 170 13.67 -11.70 -10.18
N VAL A 171 12.61 -12.08 -10.91
CA VAL A 171 12.02 -13.42 -10.87
C VAL A 171 12.45 -14.21 -12.09
N ARG A 172 13.10 -15.36 -11.85
CA ARG A 172 13.60 -16.24 -12.91
C ARG A 172 12.91 -17.58 -12.88
N PHE A 173 12.21 -17.89 -13.96
CA PHE A 173 11.71 -19.23 -14.23
C PHE A 173 12.87 -20.16 -14.61
N PRO A 174 12.75 -21.47 -14.36
CA PRO A 174 13.71 -22.46 -14.86
C PRO A 174 13.84 -22.41 -16.39
N ASP A 175 15.02 -22.74 -16.91
CA ASP A 175 15.26 -22.80 -18.35
C ASP A 175 14.21 -23.68 -19.06
N GLY A 176 13.59 -23.13 -20.10
CA GLY A 176 12.55 -23.82 -20.88
C GLY A 176 11.20 -24.00 -20.18
N THR A 177 11.03 -23.48 -18.96
CA THR A 177 9.79 -23.54 -18.19
C THR A 177 9.14 -22.17 -18.14
N ASN A 178 7.85 -22.10 -18.48
CA ASN A 178 7.09 -20.84 -18.51
C ASN A 178 5.86 -20.84 -17.60
N VAL A 179 5.57 -21.98 -16.98
CA VAL A 179 4.43 -22.17 -16.08
C VAL A 179 4.91 -23.03 -14.93
N VAL A 180 4.70 -22.58 -13.70
CA VAL A 180 5.13 -23.26 -12.49
C VAL A 180 3.98 -23.25 -11.49
N THR A 181 3.58 -24.42 -11.02
CA THR A 181 2.75 -24.51 -9.81
C THR A 181 3.61 -24.19 -8.59
N LEU A 182 3.24 -23.15 -7.86
CA LEU A 182 3.95 -22.75 -6.66
C LEU A 182 3.69 -23.76 -5.53
N PRO A 183 4.64 -23.94 -4.59
CA PRO A 183 4.43 -24.73 -3.37
C PRO A 183 3.55 -23.96 -2.38
N ALA A 184 2.34 -23.61 -2.82
CA ALA A 184 1.40 -22.80 -2.08
C ALA A 184 0.22 -23.61 -1.57
N SER A 185 -0.32 -23.21 -0.43
CA SER A 185 -1.51 -23.76 0.19
C SER A 185 -2.40 -22.64 0.72
N VAL A 186 -3.70 -22.89 0.73
CA VAL A 186 -4.70 -22.02 1.35
C VAL A 186 -4.96 -22.55 2.76
N VAL A 187 -4.57 -21.78 3.79
CA VAL A 187 -4.51 -22.24 5.20
C VAL A 187 -5.22 -21.25 6.11
N ASN A 188 -6.05 -21.74 7.03
CA ASN A 188 -6.76 -20.90 8.01
C ASN A 188 -5.96 -20.67 9.31
N ARG A 189 -6.50 -19.80 10.18
CA ARG A 189 -5.91 -19.43 11.49
C ARG A 189 -5.53 -20.61 12.38
N GLU A 190 -6.25 -21.73 12.27
CA GLU A 190 -6.04 -22.92 13.09
C GLU A 190 -4.89 -23.82 12.57
N GLY A 191 -4.17 -23.38 11.54
CA GLY A 191 -3.11 -24.16 10.89
C GLY A 191 -3.65 -25.36 10.11
N HIS A 192 -4.97 -25.44 9.94
CA HIS A 192 -5.60 -26.49 9.17
C HIS A 192 -5.46 -26.17 7.67
N SER A 193 -4.84 -27.07 6.91
CA SER A 193 -4.85 -27.08 5.44
C SER A 193 -6.25 -27.43 4.96
N VAL A 194 -7.21 -26.57 5.22
CA VAL A 194 -8.60 -26.80 4.88
C VAL A 194 -8.96 -25.72 3.88
N TYR A 195 -8.79 -26.07 2.60
CA TYR A 195 -9.85 -25.80 1.64
C TYR A 195 -11.13 -26.26 2.32
N VAL A 196 -12.00 -25.35 2.78
CA VAL A 196 -13.26 -25.74 3.45
C VAL A 196 -14.13 -26.40 2.39
N PRO A 197 -14.17 -27.75 2.32
CA PRO A 197 -15.04 -28.41 1.37
C PRO A 197 -16.41 -28.40 2.04
N ASP A 198 -17.32 -27.58 1.53
CA ASP A 198 -18.72 -27.94 1.33
C ASP A 198 -19.50 -28.39 2.58
N GLN A 199 -20.22 -27.45 3.21
CA GLN A 199 -21.67 -27.57 3.55
C GLN A 199 -22.36 -26.22 3.81
N SER A 200 -21.63 -25.11 4.03
CA SER A 200 -22.21 -23.79 4.31
C SER A 200 -22.13 -22.81 3.12
N TYR A 201 -22.28 -23.33 1.88
CA TYR A 201 -22.47 -22.46 0.72
C TYR A 201 -23.75 -21.64 0.88
N HIS A 202 -23.64 -20.43 1.41
CA HIS A 202 -24.57 -19.37 1.06
C HIS A 202 -24.06 -18.71 -0.21
N SER A 203 -25.00 -18.63 -1.14
CA SER A 203 -24.81 -18.26 -2.52
C SER A 203 -24.50 -16.75 -2.57
N ILE A 204 -23.72 -16.29 -3.56
CA ILE A 204 -23.52 -14.86 -3.86
C ILE A 204 -24.86 -14.07 -3.96
N GLY A 205 -26.00 -14.76 -4.18
CA GLY A 205 -27.35 -14.22 -4.19
C GLY A 205 -28.21 -14.46 -2.92
N SER A 206 -27.64 -15.00 -1.84
CA SER A 206 -28.35 -15.27 -0.58
C SER A 206 -27.58 -14.78 0.67
N ASN A 207 -26.66 -13.83 0.51
CA ASN A 207 -26.11 -13.11 1.67
C ASN A 207 -27.22 -12.48 2.52
N GLY A 208 -28.33 -12.09 1.91
CA GLY A 208 -29.54 -11.66 2.62
C GLY A 208 -30.14 -12.68 3.61
N ASP A 209 -29.75 -13.96 3.58
CA ASP A 209 -30.22 -14.99 4.51
C ASP A 209 -29.14 -15.43 5.54
N MET A 210 -27.97 -14.80 5.53
CA MET A 210 -26.88 -15.16 6.44
C MET A 210 -27.21 -14.74 7.88
N ASN A 211 -27.22 -15.71 8.82
CA ASN A 211 -27.36 -15.41 10.24
C ASN A 211 -26.01 -15.07 10.90
N SER A 212 -26.07 -14.47 12.08
CA SER A 212 -24.88 -14.00 12.81
C SER A 212 -23.87 -15.09 13.11
N ASP A 213 -24.33 -16.27 13.51
CA ASP A 213 -23.46 -17.37 13.93
C ASP A 213 -22.68 -17.94 12.72
N ALA A 214 -23.33 -18.03 11.56
CA ALA A 214 -22.68 -18.45 10.32
C ALA A 214 -21.63 -17.43 9.85
N TYR A 215 -21.94 -16.13 9.85
CA TYR A 215 -20.98 -15.09 9.47
C TYR A 215 -19.75 -15.09 10.40
N ILE A 216 -19.96 -15.19 11.71
CA ILE A 216 -18.88 -15.22 12.71
C ILE A 216 -18.00 -16.47 12.54
N ALA A 217 -18.60 -17.64 12.34
CA ALA A 217 -17.86 -18.88 12.10
C ALA A 217 -17.02 -18.80 10.80
N HIS A 218 -17.55 -18.16 9.76
CA HIS A 218 -16.83 -17.96 8.50
C HIS A 218 -15.62 -17.03 8.67
N MET A 219 -15.80 -15.86 9.30
CA MET A 219 -14.68 -14.93 9.55
C MET A 219 -13.54 -15.57 10.35
N ALA A 220 -13.87 -16.40 11.35
CA ALA A 220 -12.86 -17.06 12.16
C ALA A 220 -12.04 -18.12 11.39
N GLY A 221 -12.59 -18.63 10.28
CA GLY A 221 -12.00 -19.70 9.48
C GLY A 221 -11.49 -19.28 8.10
N ASP A 222 -11.57 -18.01 7.74
CA ASP A 222 -11.10 -17.54 6.43
C ASP A 222 -9.57 -17.70 6.33
N PRO A 223 -9.06 -18.25 5.21
CA PRO A 223 -7.66 -18.61 5.05
C PRO A 223 -6.79 -17.55 4.37
N HIS A 224 -5.48 -17.71 4.57
CA HIS A 224 -4.41 -17.04 3.84
C HIS A 224 -3.81 -17.95 2.77
N ILE A 225 -3.22 -17.34 1.75
CA ILE A 225 -2.39 -18.07 0.78
C ILE A 225 -0.96 -18.06 1.29
N LEU A 226 -0.46 -19.21 1.72
CA LEU A 226 0.93 -19.40 2.12
C LEU A 226 1.68 -20.06 0.99
N THR A 227 2.93 -19.64 0.77
CA THR A 227 3.85 -20.30 -0.13
C THR A 227 5.16 -20.57 0.56
N ARG A 228 5.67 -21.79 0.39
CA ARG A 228 6.97 -22.15 0.91
C ARG A 228 8.07 -21.56 0.04
N ALA A 229 9.06 -20.93 0.66
CA ALA A 229 10.25 -20.44 0.00
C ALA A 229 11.52 -20.86 0.74
N SER A 230 12.57 -21.17 -0.02
CA SER A 230 13.90 -21.47 0.51
C SER A 230 14.75 -20.21 0.55
N VAL A 231 15.29 -19.87 1.71
CA VAL A 231 16.16 -18.72 1.95
C VAL A 231 17.36 -19.16 2.76
N GLY A 232 18.58 -18.91 2.27
CA GLY A 232 19.80 -19.34 2.96
C GLY A 232 19.90 -20.85 3.18
N GLY A 233 19.23 -21.67 2.35
CA GLY A 233 19.18 -23.13 2.49
C GLY A 233 18.17 -23.65 3.51
N HIS A 234 17.32 -22.79 4.06
CA HIS A 234 16.24 -23.14 4.97
C HIS A 234 14.89 -22.82 4.35
N ASP A 235 13.90 -23.68 4.57
CA ASP A 235 12.55 -23.46 4.08
C ASP A 235 11.71 -22.70 5.11
N TYR A 236 10.99 -21.69 4.64
CA TYR A 236 10.09 -20.87 5.43
C TYR A 236 8.76 -20.68 4.70
N GLU A 237 7.72 -20.37 5.46
CA GLU A 237 6.42 -19.98 4.91
C GLU A 237 6.37 -18.46 4.74
N PHE A 238 5.85 -18.02 3.59
CA PHE A 238 5.57 -16.62 3.28
C PHE A 238 4.11 -16.49 2.90
N MET A 239 3.46 -15.39 3.28
CA MET A 239 2.13 -15.07 2.74
C MET A 239 2.27 -14.50 1.32
N LEU A 240 1.45 -14.96 0.39
CA LEU A 240 1.36 -14.37 -0.94
C LEU A 240 0.32 -13.26 -0.92
N ASP A 241 0.79 -12.02 -1.04
CA ASP A 241 0.03 -10.83 -0.66
C ASP A 241 0.06 -9.78 -1.77
N SER A 242 -1.03 -9.67 -2.53
CA SER A 242 -1.17 -8.65 -3.58
C SER A 242 -1.32 -7.23 -3.03
N GLY A 243 -1.68 -7.07 -1.76
CA GLY A 243 -1.72 -5.79 -1.03
C GLY A 243 -0.37 -5.38 -0.43
N ALA A 244 0.68 -6.19 -0.61
CA ALA A 244 2.04 -5.85 -0.19
C ALA A 244 2.83 -5.20 -1.35
N PRO A 245 3.38 -3.98 -1.17
CA PRO A 245 4.08 -3.23 -2.22
C PRO A 245 5.48 -3.77 -2.55
N GLY A 246 5.89 -4.88 -1.93
CA GLY A 246 7.14 -5.58 -2.22
C GLY A 246 7.31 -6.83 -1.36
N ILE A 247 8.55 -7.29 -1.17
CA ILE A 247 8.88 -8.46 -0.36
C ILE A 247 9.23 -8.05 1.07
N TYR A 248 8.60 -8.68 2.06
CA TYR A 248 8.80 -8.40 3.47
C TYR A 248 9.39 -9.60 4.21
N MET A 249 10.21 -9.35 5.23
CA MET A 249 10.73 -10.35 6.15
C MET A 249 10.73 -9.82 7.58
N SER A 250 10.41 -10.69 8.54
CA SER A 250 10.56 -10.40 9.96
C SER A 250 12.01 -10.13 10.33
N SER A 251 12.23 -9.19 11.25
CA SER A 251 13.55 -8.92 11.84
C SER A 251 14.19 -10.18 12.44
N ASP A 252 13.37 -11.07 13.02
CA ASP A 252 13.82 -12.33 13.59
C ASP A 252 14.34 -13.31 12.54
N ALA A 253 13.65 -13.42 11.39
CA ALA A 253 14.13 -14.26 10.29
C ALA A 253 15.42 -13.71 9.69
N VAL A 254 15.49 -12.39 9.47
CA VAL A 254 16.70 -11.70 8.99
C VAL A 254 17.89 -11.97 9.93
N ALA A 255 17.68 -11.83 11.24
CA ALA A 255 18.71 -12.09 12.25
C ALA A 255 19.13 -13.58 12.29
N LYS A 256 18.17 -14.52 12.23
CA LYS A 256 18.45 -15.97 12.21
C LYS A 256 19.26 -16.40 10.99
N LEU A 257 19.04 -15.75 9.85
CA LEU A 257 19.79 -15.96 8.60
C LEU A 257 21.16 -15.28 8.61
N GLY A 258 21.50 -14.49 9.64
CA GLY A 258 22.75 -13.73 9.71
C GLY A 258 22.83 -12.61 8.67
N LEU A 259 21.69 -12.18 8.14
CA LEU A 259 21.60 -11.06 7.21
C LEU A 259 21.75 -9.75 7.96
N LYS A 260 22.21 -8.71 7.25
CA LYS A 260 22.34 -7.36 7.79
C LYS A 260 21.14 -6.53 7.34
N SER A 261 20.59 -5.76 8.28
CA SER A 261 19.63 -4.70 7.96
C SER A 261 20.34 -3.39 7.67
N PHE A 262 19.77 -2.60 6.77
CA PHE A 262 20.25 -1.30 6.29
C PHE A 262 19.11 -0.29 6.31
N GLY A 263 19.43 1.01 6.30
CA GLY A 263 18.42 2.06 6.32
C GLY A 263 17.86 2.36 7.72
N PRO A 264 17.24 3.52 7.91
CA PRO A 264 16.72 3.93 9.20
C PRO A 264 15.41 3.20 9.49
N GLN A 265 15.33 2.55 10.66
CA GLN A 265 14.06 2.05 11.19
C GLN A 265 13.37 3.22 11.90
N GLN A 266 12.38 3.85 11.26
CA GLN A 266 11.64 4.98 11.84
C GLN A 266 10.17 4.61 11.99
N ILE A 267 9.56 5.07 13.08
CA ILE A 267 8.11 5.17 13.17
C ILE A 267 7.81 6.64 12.90
N THR A 268 7.21 6.96 11.76
CA THR A 268 6.55 8.24 11.56
C THR A 268 5.41 8.29 12.57
N GLY A 269 5.15 9.41 13.23
CA GLY A 269 4.10 9.48 14.24
C GLY A 269 2.69 9.58 13.70
N SER A 270 2.50 9.49 12.38
CA SER A 270 1.26 8.94 11.80
C SER A 270 1.12 7.42 11.99
N GLY A 271 2.01 6.78 12.77
CA GLY A 271 2.07 5.34 12.97
C GLY A 271 2.67 4.54 11.80
N GLY A 272 3.24 5.20 10.78
CA GLY A 272 3.86 4.54 9.62
C GLY A 272 5.29 4.11 9.90
N TRP A 273 5.77 3.05 9.24
CA TRP A 273 7.16 2.60 9.37
C TRP A 273 7.99 3.06 8.17
N VAL A 274 9.12 3.74 8.42
CA VAL A 274 10.25 3.70 7.48
C VAL A 274 10.95 2.38 7.73
N ASN A 275 10.78 1.46 6.79
CA ASN A 275 11.33 0.13 6.89
C ASN A 275 12.85 0.17 6.82
N SER A 276 13.50 -0.69 7.61
CA SER A 276 14.87 -1.09 7.28
C SER A 276 14.83 -2.15 6.18
N TYR A 277 15.96 -2.39 5.52
CA TYR A 277 16.08 -3.24 4.35
C TYR A 277 17.09 -4.36 4.60
N ALA A 278 16.87 -5.55 4.07
CA ALA A 278 17.87 -6.61 4.04
C ALA A 278 18.13 -7.03 2.60
N VAL A 279 19.40 -7.28 2.26
CA VAL A 279 19.75 -7.91 0.98
C VAL A 279 19.74 -9.42 1.18
N VAL A 280 18.78 -10.08 0.54
CA VAL A 280 18.65 -11.53 0.52
C VAL A 280 19.29 -12.02 -0.79
N PRO A 281 20.43 -12.76 -0.74
CA PRO A 281 21.13 -13.16 -1.94
C PRO A 281 20.27 -14.00 -2.89
N GLU A 282 19.44 -14.87 -2.33
CA GLU A 282 18.56 -15.75 -3.09
C GLU A 282 17.30 -16.10 -2.28
N ILE A 283 16.14 -16.06 -2.95
CA ILE A 283 14.87 -16.62 -2.47
C ILE A 283 14.40 -17.60 -3.55
N ARG A 284 14.07 -18.84 -3.18
CA ARG A 284 13.51 -19.82 -4.11
C ARG A 284 12.07 -20.16 -3.76
N VAL A 285 11.14 -19.89 -4.67
CA VAL A 285 9.72 -20.25 -4.54
C VAL A 285 9.45 -21.44 -5.46
N GLY A 286 9.51 -22.65 -4.90
CA GLY A 286 9.57 -23.86 -5.72
C GLY A 286 10.79 -23.83 -6.66
N PRO A 287 10.62 -24.01 -7.98
CA PRO A 287 11.71 -23.94 -8.94
C PRO A 287 12.02 -22.51 -9.42
N ILE A 288 11.21 -21.50 -9.06
CA ILE A 288 11.47 -20.10 -9.41
C ILE A 288 12.51 -19.52 -8.47
N THR A 289 13.46 -18.76 -9.01
CA THR A 289 14.56 -18.14 -8.25
C THR A 289 14.48 -16.62 -8.33
N LEU A 290 14.58 -15.96 -7.19
CA LEU A 290 14.84 -14.53 -7.08
C LEU A 290 16.26 -14.32 -6.57
N THR A 291 16.97 -13.32 -7.10
CA THR A 291 18.38 -13.05 -6.75
C THR A 291 18.61 -11.60 -6.38
N ASN A 292 19.42 -11.36 -5.34
CA ASN A 292 19.73 -10.02 -4.81
C ASN A 292 18.46 -9.24 -4.44
N VAL A 293 17.55 -9.90 -3.73
CA VAL A 293 16.28 -9.31 -3.32
C VAL A 293 16.52 -8.32 -2.19
N ILE A 294 16.03 -7.09 -2.36
CA ILE A 294 15.85 -6.16 -1.26
C ILE A 294 14.52 -6.49 -0.60
N ALA A 295 14.57 -6.96 0.64
CA ALA A 295 13.38 -7.22 1.45
C ALA A 295 13.21 -6.10 2.49
N TYR A 296 11.99 -5.61 2.64
CA TYR A 296 11.59 -4.75 3.75
C TYR A 296 11.61 -5.57 5.05
N VAL A 297 12.27 -5.04 6.08
CA VAL A 297 12.41 -5.70 7.37
C VAL A 297 11.39 -5.15 8.35
N LEU A 298 10.44 -6.00 8.74
CA LEU A 298 9.39 -5.66 9.68
C LEU A 298 9.84 -5.97 11.11
N PRO A 299 9.92 -4.95 11.97
CA PRO A 299 10.12 -5.18 13.39
C PRO A 299 8.86 -5.77 14.00
N ASP A 300 9.05 -6.59 15.04
CA ASP A 300 7.93 -7.12 15.82
C ASP A 300 6.85 -7.80 14.97
N TRP A 301 7.28 -8.69 14.06
CA TRP A 301 6.43 -9.68 13.35
C TRP A 301 5.70 -10.67 14.32
N GLN A 302 5.58 -10.31 15.59
CA GLN A 302 4.74 -10.98 16.58
C GLN A 302 3.25 -10.78 16.27
N TYR A 303 2.92 -9.84 15.38
CA TYR A 303 1.62 -9.75 14.74
C TYR A 303 1.61 -10.65 13.50
N GLU A 304 1.58 -11.97 13.72
CA GLU A 304 0.94 -12.82 12.73
C GLU A 304 -0.48 -12.27 12.59
N PRO A 305 -0.94 -11.81 11.40
CA PRO A 305 -2.29 -11.28 11.24
C PRO A 305 -3.32 -12.27 11.82
N ASP A 306 -2.98 -13.56 11.75
CA ASP A 306 -3.64 -14.67 12.42
C ASP A 306 -2.65 -15.52 13.23
N PRO A 307 -2.72 -15.50 14.58
CA PRO A 307 -1.88 -16.34 15.44
C PRO A 307 -2.01 -17.84 15.08
N GLY A 308 -0.92 -18.47 14.66
CA GLY A 308 -0.85 -19.89 14.29
C GLY A 308 -0.40 -20.17 12.85
N VAL A 309 -0.30 -19.15 12.00
CA VAL A 309 0.05 -19.28 10.57
C VAL A 309 1.56 -19.46 10.36
N GLY A 310 2.41 -18.92 11.24
CA GLY A 310 3.86 -19.17 11.23
C GLY A 310 4.62 -18.65 10.00
N ALA A 311 4.00 -17.84 9.14
CA ALA A 311 4.69 -17.15 8.06
C ALA A 311 5.74 -16.20 8.63
N ILE A 312 6.86 -15.98 7.92
CA ILE A 312 7.95 -15.11 8.39
C ILE A 312 8.04 -13.78 7.62
N GLY A 313 7.13 -13.56 6.68
CA GLY A 313 7.19 -12.46 5.73
C GLY A 313 6.11 -12.54 4.64
N LEU A 314 6.16 -11.60 3.70
CA LEU A 314 5.23 -11.44 2.59
C LEU A 314 5.98 -11.53 1.25
N ILE A 315 5.35 -12.12 0.24
CA ILE A 315 5.76 -12.04 -1.16
C ILE A 315 4.70 -11.23 -1.88
N GLY A 316 5.03 -9.99 -2.22
CA GLY A 316 4.12 -9.04 -2.86
C GLY A 316 4.58 -8.57 -4.24
N TYR A 317 4.38 -7.28 -4.50
CA TYR A 317 4.51 -6.62 -5.82
C TYR A 317 5.70 -7.08 -6.65
N ASP A 318 6.91 -7.03 -6.09
CA ASP A 318 8.17 -7.43 -6.73
C ASP A 318 8.08 -8.76 -7.50
N PHE A 319 7.44 -9.75 -6.89
CA PHE A 319 7.27 -11.08 -7.47
C PHE A 319 6.15 -11.11 -8.52
N ILE A 320 4.99 -10.52 -8.18
CA ILE A 320 3.79 -10.54 -9.02
C ILE A 320 3.99 -9.70 -10.29
N ALA A 321 4.71 -8.59 -10.21
CA ALA A 321 5.03 -7.74 -11.34
C ALA A 321 5.97 -8.41 -12.36
N ASN A 322 6.59 -9.54 -12.02
CA ASN A 322 7.40 -10.34 -12.93
C ASN A 322 6.74 -11.68 -13.35
N ALA A 323 5.54 -11.99 -12.86
CA ALA A 323 4.84 -13.24 -13.16
C ALA A 323 3.33 -13.07 -13.09
N VAL A 324 2.60 -13.63 -14.06
CA VAL A 324 1.13 -13.69 -13.95
C VAL A 324 0.76 -14.79 -12.95
N LEU A 325 0.13 -14.40 -11.84
CA LEU A 325 -0.31 -15.35 -10.82
C LEU A 325 -1.76 -15.76 -11.06
N THR A 326 -1.99 -17.07 -11.18
CA THR A 326 -3.33 -17.68 -11.23
C THR A 326 -3.62 -18.33 -9.89
N ILE A 327 -4.64 -17.87 -9.20
CA ILE A 327 -5.09 -18.39 -7.91
C ILE A 327 -6.44 -19.07 -8.13
N ASP A 328 -6.45 -20.39 -8.02
CA ASP A 328 -7.67 -21.21 -8.10
C ASP A 328 -8.07 -21.62 -6.69
N PHE A 329 -8.96 -20.84 -6.08
CA PHE A 329 -9.44 -21.12 -4.73
C PHE A 329 -10.20 -22.45 -4.64
N ASP A 330 -10.98 -22.83 -5.67
CA ASP A 330 -11.73 -24.10 -5.72
C ASP A 330 -10.78 -25.33 -5.70
N LYS A 331 -9.56 -25.17 -6.21
CA LYS A 331 -8.53 -26.23 -6.20
C LYS A 331 -7.45 -26.03 -5.14
N GLY A 332 -7.40 -24.88 -4.47
CA GLY A 332 -6.34 -24.50 -3.55
C GLY A 332 -4.96 -24.43 -4.22
N THR A 333 -4.88 -24.03 -5.49
CA THR A 333 -3.61 -24.00 -6.25
C THR A 333 -3.22 -22.60 -6.68
N VAL A 334 -1.92 -22.31 -6.64
CA VAL A 334 -1.34 -21.09 -7.22
C VAL A 334 -0.36 -21.47 -8.33
N VAL A 335 -0.48 -20.81 -9.47
CA VAL A 335 0.39 -21.00 -10.63
C VAL A 335 1.00 -19.66 -11.04
N ALA A 336 2.32 -19.61 -11.18
CA ALA A 336 3.03 -18.50 -11.79
C ALA A 336 3.28 -18.81 -13.28
N THR A 337 2.93 -17.87 -14.14
CA THR A 337 3.13 -17.94 -15.59
C THR A 337 4.04 -16.81 -16.04
N ASN A 338 4.97 -17.10 -16.94
CA ASN A 338 5.79 -16.08 -17.60
C ASN A 338 4.85 -15.09 -18.33
N PRO A 339 4.89 -13.78 -18.01
CA PRO A 339 3.94 -12.82 -18.54
C PRO A 339 3.90 -12.75 -20.07
N PHE A 340 5.04 -12.94 -20.73
CA PHE A 340 5.12 -12.89 -22.20
C PHE A 340 4.32 -13.99 -22.91
N LEU A 341 3.92 -15.05 -22.20
CA LEU A 341 3.21 -16.20 -22.73
C LEU A 341 1.82 -16.38 -22.13
N PHE A 342 1.41 -15.48 -21.24
CA PHE A 342 0.10 -15.53 -20.65
C PHE A 342 -0.97 -15.13 -21.66
N VAL A 343 -2.07 -15.89 -21.67
CA VAL A 343 -3.29 -15.57 -22.41
C VAL A 343 -4.45 -15.72 -21.43
N PRO A 344 -5.21 -14.66 -21.15
CA PRO A 344 -6.32 -14.73 -20.21
C PRO A 344 -7.42 -15.67 -20.74
N PRO A 345 -8.14 -16.38 -19.85
CA PRO A 345 -9.29 -17.18 -20.27
C PRO A 345 -10.34 -16.30 -20.96
N ALA A 346 -10.91 -16.78 -22.06
CA ALA A 346 -11.83 -16.00 -22.89
C ALA A 346 -13.13 -15.59 -22.17
N ASP A 347 -13.51 -16.33 -21.13
CA ASP A 347 -14.69 -16.11 -20.28
C ASP A 347 -14.37 -15.41 -18.96
N ALA A 348 -13.12 -15.01 -18.74
CA ALA A 348 -12.75 -14.22 -17.58
C ALA A 348 -13.16 -12.75 -17.77
N VAL A 349 -13.66 -12.13 -16.71
CA VAL A 349 -13.95 -10.70 -16.67
C VAL A 349 -12.64 -9.94 -16.50
N ALA A 350 -12.31 -9.08 -17.46
CA ALA A 350 -11.15 -8.19 -17.36
C ALA A 350 -11.50 -6.98 -16.50
N VAL A 351 -10.67 -6.74 -15.48
CA VAL A 351 -10.76 -5.61 -14.55
C VAL A 351 -9.48 -4.79 -14.70
N PRO A 352 -9.54 -3.60 -15.31
CA PRO A 352 -8.40 -2.69 -15.33
C PRO A 352 -7.96 -2.34 -13.90
N ALA A 353 -6.66 -2.38 -13.65
CA ALA A 353 -6.09 -2.06 -12.35
C ALA A 353 -4.96 -1.04 -12.49
N SER A 354 -4.92 0.01 -11.67
CA SER A 354 -3.68 0.79 -11.47
C SER A 354 -2.84 0.12 -10.38
N LEU A 355 -1.52 0.22 -10.50
CA LEU A 355 -0.58 -0.41 -9.57
C LEU A 355 0.13 0.62 -8.70
N ASP A 356 -0.57 1.72 -8.40
CA ASP A 356 0.00 2.83 -7.65
C ASP A 356 0.51 2.32 -6.29
N ASP A 357 1.73 2.73 -5.92
CA ASP A 357 2.47 2.23 -4.76
C ASP A 357 2.67 0.70 -4.69
N GLY A 358 2.60 0.00 -5.82
CA GLY A 358 2.86 -1.44 -5.87
C GLY A 358 1.68 -2.29 -5.40
N VAL A 359 0.47 -1.73 -5.30
CA VAL A 359 -0.74 -2.49 -4.97
C VAL A 359 -1.84 -2.26 -6.01
N PRO A 360 -2.67 -3.29 -6.31
CA PRO A 360 -3.64 -3.20 -7.38
C PRO A 360 -4.92 -2.51 -6.92
N HIS A 361 -5.17 -1.33 -7.50
CA HIS A 361 -6.39 -0.56 -7.30
C HIS A 361 -7.33 -0.74 -8.48
N VAL A 362 -8.60 -1.00 -8.20
CA VAL A 362 -9.68 -1.10 -9.19
C VAL A 362 -10.83 -0.16 -8.82
N SER A 363 -11.65 0.20 -9.81
CA SER A 363 -12.89 0.94 -9.57
C SER A 363 -14.09 -0.02 -9.43
N MET A 364 -14.94 0.20 -8.42
CA MET A 364 -16.23 -0.48 -8.26
C MET A 364 -17.32 0.50 -7.82
N GLN A 365 -18.59 0.15 -8.01
CA GLN A 365 -19.69 0.87 -7.38
C GLN A 365 -20.08 0.21 -6.06
N ILE A 366 -20.22 1.02 -5.01
CA ILE A 366 -20.84 0.65 -3.73
C ILE A 366 -22.12 1.48 -3.60
N GLY A 367 -23.28 0.82 -3.57
CA GLY A 367 -24.56 1.51 -3.65
C GLY A 367 -24.69 2.29 -4.96
N GLN A 368 -24.71 3.62 -4.89
CA GLN A 368 -24.75 4.55 -6.03
C GLN A 368 -23.44 5.30 -6.27
N SER A 369 -22.49 5.20 -5.34
CA SER A 369 -21.22 5.92 -5.42
C SER A 369 -20.11 5.04 -6.01
N THR A 370 -19.15 5.68 -6.67
CA THR A 370 -17.97 4.99 -7.21
C THR A 370 -16.86 5.04 -6.19
N ALA A 371 -16.35 3.87 -5.80
CA ALA A 371 -15.09 3.69 -5.10
C ALA A 371 -14.02 3.43 -6.17
N ASP A 372 -13.11 4.37 -6.37
CA ASP A 372 -12.12 4.33 -7.46
C ASP A 372 -10.78 3.74 -7.01
N ARG A 373 -10.53 3.68 -5.70
CA ARG A 373 -9.32 3.09 -5.12
C ARG A 373 -9.67 1.89 -4.25
N VAL A 374 -10.10 0.81 -4.90
CA VAL A 374 -10.37 -0.47 -4.22
C VAL A 374 -9.18 -1.41 -4.36
N VAL A 375 -8.55 -1.76 -3.26
CA VAL A 375 -7.41 -2.69 -3.27
C VAL A 375 -7.90 -4.12 -3.48
N VAL A 376 -7.30 -4.85 -4.42
CA VAL A 376 -7.48 -6.31 -4.52
C VAL A 376 -6.37 -6.99 -3.73
N ASP A 377 -6.71 -7.57 -2.58
CA ASP A 377 -5.74 -8.01 -1.57
C ASP A 377 -5.88 -9.50 -1.24
N THR A 378 -4.92 -10.31 -1.69
CA THR A 378 -4.86 -11.74 -1.38
C THR A 378 -4.29 -12.07 0.00
N GLY A 379 -3.68 -11.09 0.67
CA GLY A 379 -3.23 -11.17 2.07
C GLY A 379 -4.32 -10.80 3.08
N SER A 380 -5.45 -10.26 2.63
CA SER A 380 -6.62 -10.01 3.47
C SER A 380 -7.65 -11.14 3.41
N SER A 381 -8.09 -11.63 4.56
CA SER A 381 -9.21 -12.57 4.64
C SER A 381 -10.57 -11.90 4.38
N GLN A 382 -10.69 -10.61 4.68
CA GLN A 382 -11.94 -9.85 4.71
C GLN A 382 -11.99 -8.76 3.64
N CYS A 383 -13.20 -8.28 3.35
CA CYS A 383 -13.41 -7.10 2.53
C CYS A 383 -13.70 -5.91 3.44
N PHE A 384 -13.08 -4.76 3.18
CA PHE A 384 -13.22 -3.57 4.00
C PHE A 384 -13.82 -2.40 3.22
N ILE A 385 -14.60 -1.57 3.91
CA ILE A 385 -14.95 -0.21 3.51
C ILE A 385 -14.09 0.71 4.36
N LEU A 386 -13.30 1.57 3.72
CA LEU A 386 -12.36 2.44 4.43
C LEU A 386 -13.05 3.72 4.92
N PRO A 387 -12.53 4.36 5.99
CA PRO A 387 -13.19 5.48 6.65
C PRO A 387 -13.46 6.67 5.70
N ARG A 388 -12.53 6.93 4.78
CA ARG A 388 -12.65 8.02 3.79
C ARG A 388 -13.91 7.87 2.94
N PHE A 389 -14.10 6.70 2.32
CA PHE A 389 -15.28 6.43 1.50
C PHE A 389 -16.55 6.40 2.33
N ALA A 390 -16.54 5.71 3.49
CA ALA A 390 -17.70 5.59 4.36
C ALA A 390 -18.22 6.98 4.82
N ASN A 391 -17.30 7.89 5.17
CA ASN A 391 -17.64 9.24 5.60
C ASN A 391 -18.15 10.12 4.44
N ALA A 392 -17.62 9.93 3.23
CA ALA A 392 -18.05 10.68 2.05
C ALA A 392 -19.41 10.19 1.49
N HIS A 393 -19.72 8.90 1.68
CA HIS A 393 -20.88 8.23 1.09
C HIS A 393 -21.73 7.47 2.13
N PRO A 394 -22.18 8.12 3.23
CA PRO A 394 -22.84 7.44 4.36
C PRO A 394 -24.16 6.75 3.98
N ASP A 395 -24.85 7.23 2.94
CA ASP A 395 -26.10 6.61 2.46
C ASP A 395 -25.85 5.29 1.71
N ASP A 396 -24.71 5.16 1.05
CA ASP A 396 -24.33 3.97 0.27
C ASP A 396 -23.77 2.85 1.14
N VAL A 397 -23.15 3.22 2.27
CA VAL A 397 -22.60 2.30 3.27
C VAL A 397 -23.54 2.10 4.46
N LYS A 398 -24.77 2.59 4.37
CA LYS A 398 -25.75 2.40 5.44
C LYS A 398 -26.13 0.92 5.53
N ASP A 399 -25.89 0.32 6.69
CA ASP A 399 -26.29 -1.06 6.97
C ASP A 399 -27.80 -1.28 6.76
N GLN A 400 -28.15 -2.38 6.10
CA GLN A 400 -29.54 -2.76 5.84
C GLN A 400 -30.22 -3.47 7.04
N GLY A 401 -29.49 -3.65 8.14
CA GLY A 401 -29.98 -4.16 9.42
C GLY A 401 -29.23 -5.39 9.93
N LYS A 402 -28.74 -6.25 9.03
CA LYS A 402 -28.09 -7.51 9.44
C LYS A 402 -26.65 -7.30 9.89
N GLY A 403 -25.90 -6.36 9.32
CA GLY A 403 -24.54 -6.08 9.76
C GLY A 403 -24.49 -5.63 11.22
N VAL A 404 -25.45 -4.81 11.66
CA VAL A 404 -25.59 -4.44 13.07
C VAL A 404 -25.90 -5.65 13.96
N ASP A 405 -26.77 -6.56 13.52
CA ASP A 405 -27.11 -7.77 14.29
C ASP A 405 -25.91 -8.73 14.41
N ILE A 406 -25.15 -8.90 13.32
CA ILE A 406 -23.89 -9.66 13.29
C ILE A 406 -22.87 -9.02 14.24
N THR A 407 -22.68 -7.71 14.17
CA THR A 407 -21.73 -6.97 15.02
C THR A 407 -22.11 -7.12 16.49
N ARG A 408 -23.40 -7.00 16.83
CA ARG A 408 -23.90 -7.19 18.19
C ARG A 408 -23.64 -8.62 18.68
N ALA A 409 -23.85 -9.63 17.83
CA ALA A 409 -23.57 -11.02 18.16
C ALA A 409 -22.06 -11.27 18.38
N ARG A 410 -21.19 -10.73 17.50
CA ARG A 410 -19.72 -10.79 17.61
C ARG A 410 -19.23 -10.23 18.94
N LEU A 411 -19.86 -9.16 19.42
CA LEU A 411 -19.50 -8.46 20.67
C LEU A 411 -20.26 -8.98 21.91
N GLY A 412 -20.92 -10.14 21.82
CA GLY A 412 -21.59 -10.74 22.98
C GLY A 412 -22.79 -9.95 23.50
N GLY A 413 -23.50 -9.22 22.64
CA GLY A 413 -24.68 -8.43 22.98
C GLY A 413 -24.40 -6.97 23.35
N VAL A 414 -23.14 -6.53 23.27
CA VAL A 414 -22.70 -5.17 23.58
C VAL A 414 -22.85 -4.26 22.35
N ASP A 415 -23.15 -2.98 22.56
CA ASP A 415 -23.23 -1.99 21.47
C ASP A 415 -21.84 -1.75 20.86
N TRP A 416 -21.74 -1.68 19.54
CA TRP A 416 -20.46 -1.55 18.82
C TRP A 416 -19.72 -0.25 19.17
N MET A 417 -20.46 0.81 19.56
CA MET A 417 -19.88 2.06 20.08
C MET A 417 -19.09 1.89 21.39
N SER A 418 -19.19 0.73 22.04
CA SER A 418 -18.40 0.34 23.21
C SER A 418 -17.32 -0.71 22.92
N GLY A 419 -17.07 -1.02 21.64
CA GLY A 419 -16.08 -1.99 21.17
C GLY A 419 -14.62 -1.57 21.37
N SER A 420 -13.74 -2.57 21.40
CA SER A 420 -12.28 -2.38 21.50
C SER A 420 -11.71 -1.91 20.16
N TYR A 421 -10.69 -1.04 20.21
CA TYR A 421 -9.96 -0.63 19.03
C TYR A 421 -9.10 -1.77 18.49
N ILE A 422 -9.13 -2.00 17.17
CA ILE A 422 -8.23 -2.86 16.43
C ILE A 422 -7.09 -1.99 15.92
N GLN A 423 -5.85 -2.41 16.15
CA GLN A 423 -4.69 -1.79 15.52
C GLN A 423 -4.49 -2.42 14.15
N MET A 424 -4.64 -1.62 13.09
CA MET A 424 -4.22 -2.05 11.77
C MET A 424 -2.75 -1.67 11.56
N TYR A 425 -1.96 -2.63 11.07
CA TYR A 425 -0.55 -2.49 10.77
C TYR A 425 -0.27 -3.05 9.38
N ASN A 426 -0.80 -2.45 8.32
CA ASN A 426 -0.55 -2.89 6.94
C ASN A 426 -0.36 -1.67 6.01
N SER A 427 -0.23 -1.91 4.70
CA SER A 427 -0.14 -0.93 3.61
C SER A 427 -1.23 0.16 3.65
N LEU A 428 -2.32 -0.07 4.38
CA LEU A 428 -3.40 0.88 4.68
C LEU A 428 -3.09 1.85 5.85
N GLY A 429 -1.86 1.92 6.36
CA GLY A 429 -1.50 2.85 7.44
C GLY A 429 -1.79 2.32 8.86
N GLY A 430 -1.06 2.89 9.83
CA GLY A 430 -1.14 2.53 11.25
C GLY A 430 -2.20 3.31 11.99
N GLY A 431 -3.02 2.67 12.83
CA GLY A 431 -3.99 3.39 13.66
C GLY A 431 -4.95 2.49 14.44
N ASN A 432 -5.56 3.07 15.48
CA ASN A 432 -6.63 2.42 16.24
C ASN A 432 -7.96 2.65 15.51
N THR A 433 -8.55 1.62 14.92
CA THR A 433 -9.88 1.64 14.28
C THR A 433 -10.90 0.86 15.09
N GLN A 434 -12.18 1.14 14.89
CA GLN A 434 -13.25 0.19 15.23
C GLN A 434 -13.74 -0.48 13.95
N GLU A 435 -14.07 -1.76 14.03
CA GLU A 435 -14.71 -2.50 12.94
C GLU A 435 -16.18 -2.73 13.25
N ARG A 436 -17.02 -2.59 12.23
CA ARG A 436 -18.38 -3.14 12.25
C ARG A 436 -18.70 -3.82 10.94
N VAL A 437 -19.54 -4.84 10.99
CA VAL A 437 -20.07 -5.47 9.79
C VAL A 437 -21.17 -4.57 9.21
N THR A 438 -21.10 -4.34 7.91
CA THR A 438 -22.06 -3.52 7.15
C THR A 438 -22.58 -4.32 5.96
N GLU A 439 -23.91 -4.50 5.89
CA GLU A 439 -24.62 -5.01 4.72
C GLU A 439 -24.83 -3.85 3.73
N VAL A 440 -24.00 -3.77 2.69
CA VAL A 440 -24.18 -2.82 1.59
C VAL A 440 -25.20 -3.33 0.60
N LYS A 441 -26.05 -2.43 0.10
CA LYS A 441 -27.16 -2.79 -0.78
C LYS A 441 -26.71 -3.45 -2.09
N SER A 442 -25.64 -2.95 -2.68
CA SER A 442 -25.12 -3.48 -3.95
C SER A 442 -23.64 -3.18 -4.14
N LEU A 443 -22.95 -4.13 -4.77
CA LEU A 443 -21.61 -3.95 -5.32
C LEU A 443 -21.63 -4.23 -6.82
N SER A 444 -20.92 -3.42 -7.60
CA SER A 444 -20.74 -3.66 -9.03
C SER A 444 -19.29 -3.47 -9.45
N LEU A 445 -18.66 -4.52 -9.99
CA LEU A 445 -17.27 -4.51 -10.46
C LEU A 445 -17.21 -5.12 -11.86
N ALA A 446 -16.83 -4.33 -12.87
CA ALA A 446 -16.64 -4.80 -14.25
C ALA A 446 -17.81 -5.65 -14.81
N GLY A 447 -19.06 -5.32 -14.43
CA GLY A 447 -20.27 -6.04 -14.84
C GLY A 447 -20.68 -7.21 -13.93
N ILE A 448 -19.86 -7.60 -12.96
CA ILE A 448 -20.24 -8.47 -11.84
C ILE A 448 -21.13 -7.64 -10.91
N GLN A 449 -22.35 -8.11 -10.64
CA GLN A 449 -23.30 -7.42 -9.76
C GLN A 449 -23.64 -8.31 -8.57
N LEU A 450 -23.47 -7.77 -7.36
CA LEU A 450 -23.80 -8.39 -6.09
C LEU A 450 -24.80 -7.51 -5.36
N GLN A 451 -25.71 -8.13 -4.60
CA GLN A 451 -26.72 -7.44 -3.79
C GLN A 451 -26.57 -7.90 -2.34
N ASP A 452 -26.98 -7.05 -1.41
CA ASP A 452 -27.03 -7.34 0.03
C ASP A 452 -25.71 -7.97 0.53
N TRP A 453 -24.59 -7.29 0.24
CA TRP A 453 -23.25 -7.82 0.45
C TRP A 453 -22.67 -7.36 1.78
N PHE A 454 -21.97 -8.24 2.50
CA PHE A 454 -21.33 -7.88 3.76
C PHE A 454 -19.88 -7.44 3.56
N MET A 455 -19.50 -6.34 4.18
CA MET A 455 -18.13 -5.86 4.31
C MET A 455 -17.88 -5.40 5.74
N GLU A 456 -16.63 -5.37 6.16
CA GLU A 456 -16.21 -4.71 7.40
C GLU A 456 -16.03 -3.21 7.13
N GLU A 457 -16.82 -2.36 7.77
CA GLU A 457 -16.61 -0.92 7.76
C GLU A 457 -15.63 -0.54 8.87
N LEU A 458 -14.55 0.13 8.47
CA LEU A 458 -13.60 0.71 9.41
C LEU A 458 -14.06 2.10 9.84
N VAL A 459 -14.12 2.30 11.15
CA VAL A 459 -14.47 3.57 11.78
C VAL A 459 -13.21 4.12 12.44
N ALA A 460 -12.70 5.22 11.89
CA ALA A 460 -11.57 5.94 12.45
C ALA A 460 -12.01 6.94 13.54
N PRO A 461 -11.18 7.17 14.57
CA PRO A 461 -11.33 8.33 15.45
C PRO A 461 -11.40 9.64 14.67
N GLN A 462 -12.06 10.65 15.25
CA GLN A 462 -12.21 11.95 14.59
C GLN A 462 -10.84 12.55 14.24
N GLY A 463 -10.63 12.85 12.95
CA GLY A 463 -9.38 13.41 12.42
C GLY A 463 -8.31 12.39 12.01
N ALA A 464 -8.54 11.08 12.20
CA ALA A 464 -7.63 10.01 11.77
C ALA A 464 -8.05 9.33 10.46
N ALA A 465 -9.24 9.65 9.94
CA ALA A 465 -9.79 9.02 8.72
C ALA A 465 -8.95 9.28 7.46
N ASP A 466 -8.25 10.41 7.39
CA ASP A 466 -7.35 10.74 6.27
C ASP A 466 -5.95 10.11 6.42
N GLU A 467 -5.69 9.38 7.51
CA GLU A 467 -4.42 8.70 7.75
C GLU A 467 -4.54 7.17 7.70
N ILE A 468 -5.73 6.65 7.95
CA ILE A 468 -6.09 5.23 7.83
C ILE A 468 -6.69 4.97 6.46
N GLY A 469 -6.10 4.05 5.72
CA GLY A 469 -6.37 3.81 4.32
C GLY A 469 -6.07 5.07 3.52
N ARG A 470 -4.83 5.59 3.65
CA ARG A 470 -4.35 6.93 3.27
C ARG A 470 -5.06 7.55 2.07
N ASP A 471 -5.36 6.76 1.03
CA ASP A 471 -6.24 7.15 -0.08
C ASP A 471 -7.16 6.04 -0.62
N GLU A 472 -7.28 4.92 0.08
CA GLU A 472 -8.12 3.80 -0.34
C GLU A 472 -9.60 3.99 0.04
N ASP A 473 -10.48 3.56 -0.86
CA ASP A 473 -11.93 3.60 -0.65
C ASP A 473 -12.47 2.30 -0.06
N ALA A 474 -11.93 1.17 -0.53
CA ALA A 474 -12.32 -0.17 -0.09
C ALA A 474 -11.16 -1.18 -0.30
N LEU A 475 -11.35 -2.38 0.23
CA LEU A 475 -10.48 -3.54 0.00
C LEU A 475 -11.33 -4.78 -0.28
N LEU A 476 -10.93 -5.59 -1.26
CA LEU A 476 -11.52 -6.88 -1.60
C LEU A 476 -10.54 -8.00 -1.25
N GLY A 477 -10.82 -8.70 -0.15
CA GLY A 477 -10.05 -9.86 0.31
C GLY A 477 -10.67 -11.21 -0.06
N TYR A 478 -10.21 -12.27 0.59
CA TYR A 478 -10.64 -13.66 0.36
C TYR A 478 -12.16 -13.82 0.33
N SER A 479 -12.89 -13.15 1.24
CA SER A 479 -14.35 -13.27 1.32
C SER A 479 -15.08 -12.87 0.03
N PHE A 480 -14.46 -12.08 -0.85
CA PHE A 480 -14.89 -11.83 -2.23
C PHE A 480 -14.13 -12.68 -3.26
N LEU A 481 -12.80 -12.77 -3.15
CA LEU A 481 -11.96 -13.39 -4.18
C LEU A 481 -12.19 -14.90 -4.35
N LYS A 482 -12.63 -15.60 -3.30
CA LYS A 482 -12.90 -17.05 -3.30
C LYS A 482 -13.94 -17.52 -4.31
N TYR A 483 -14.74 -16.61 -4.86
CA TYR A 483 -15.73 -16.91 -5.89
C TYR A 483 -15.17 -16.93 -7.32
N PHE A 484 -13.88 -16.64 -7.49
CA PHE A 484 -13.25 -16.58 -8.79
C PHE A 484 -11.98 -17.45 -8.82
N THR A 485 -11.58 -17.89 -10.01
CA THR A 485 -10.16 -18.06 -10.29
C THR A 485 -9.62 -16.69 -10.64
N VAL A 486 -8.66 -16.21 -9.86
CA VAL A 486 -8.11 -14.84 -9.97
C VAL A 486 -6.80 -14.90 -10.75
N TYR A 487 -6.64 -14.01 -11.71
CA TYR A 487 -5.39 -13.83 -12.46
C TYR A 487 -4.86 -12.42 -12.20
N LEU A 488 -3.68 -12.31 -11.59
CA LEU A 488 -2.99 -11.04 -11.37
C LEU A 488 -1.99 -10.81 -12.51
N ASP A 489 -2.34 -9.97 -13.48
CA ASP A 489 -1.52 -9.63 -14.65
C ASP A 489 -1.02 -8.18 -14.55
N TYR A 490 -0.13 -7.97 -13.58
CA TYR A 490 0.46 -6.67 -13.30
C TYR A 490 1.22 -6.09 -14.51
N PRO A 491 1.97 -6.88 -15.32
CA PRO A 491 2.62 -6.36 -16.52
C PRO A 491 1.68 -5.74 -17.55
N GLN A 492 0.38 -6.05 -17.52
CA GLN A 492 -0.63 -5.47 -18.38
C GLN A 492 -1.61 -4.54 -17.65
N ASN A 493 -1.40 -4.24 -16.35
CA ASN A 493 -2.32 -3.46 -15.53
C ASN A 493 -3.75 -4.05 -15.55
N GLN A 494 -3.85 -5.38 -15.46
CA GLN A 494 -5.13 -6.11 -15.49
C GLN A 494 -5.22 -7.12 -14.36
N ILE A 495 -6.44 -7.29 -13.86
CA ILE A 495 -6.86 -8.45 -13.09
C ILE A 495 -7.95 -9.16 -13.88
N PHE A 496 -7.89 -10.49 -13.97
CA PHE A 496 -8.97 -11.27 -14.56
C PHE A 496 -9.69 -12.09 -13.49
N LEU A 497 -11.01 -12.02 -13.49
CA LEU A 497 -11.89 -12.76 -12.59
C LEU A 497 -12.68 -13.77 -13.39
N LEU A 498 -12.37 -15.06 -13.23
CA LEU A 498 -13.11 -16.15 -13.86
C LEU A 498 -14.09 -16.77 -12.84
N PRO A 499 -15.42 -16.61 -13.00
CA PRO A 499 -16.39 -17.16 -12.05
C PRO A 499 -16.24 -18.68 -11.88
N ASN A 500 -16.02 -19.14 -10.65
CA ASN A 500 -15.80 -20.54 -10.33
C ASN A 500 -17.10 -21.27 -9.96
N ALA A 501 -17.02 -22.51 -9.43
CA ALA A 501 -18.21 -23.27 -9.08
C ALA A 501 -19.01 -22.62 -7.94
N SER A 502 -18.31 -22.02 -6.97
CA SER A 502 -18.89 -21.31 -5.83
C SER A 502 -19.70 -20.10 -6.28
N PHE A 503 -19.21 -19.31 -7.24
CA PHE A 503 -19.98 -18.20 -7.83
C PHE A 503 -21.25 -18.67 -8.54
N ARG A 504 -21.17 -19.77 -9.30
CA ARG A 504 -22.28 -20.27 -10.13
C ARG A 504 -23.40 -20.92 -9.31
N LYS A 505 -23.06 -21.53 -8.18
CA LYS A 505 -24.04 -21.94 -7.15
C LYS A 505 -24.74 -20.72 -6.54
N GLY A 506 -24.04 -19.57 -6.55
CA GLY A 506 -24.42 -18.23 -6.11
C GLY A 506 -25.65 -17.60 -6.77
N GLY A 507 -25.62 -17.54 -8.11
CA GLY A 507 -26.53 -16.74 -8.93
C GLY A 507 -27.72 -17.50 -9.52
N ARG A 508 -28.29 -18.49 -8.81
CA ARG A 508 -29.53 -19.17 -9.21
C ARG A 508 -30.67 -18.89 -8.26
#